data_AF-A0A846SAK5-F1
#
_entry.id   AF-A0A846SAK5-F1
#
_cell.length_a   1.000
_cell.length_b   1.000
_cell.length_c   1.000
_cell.angle_alpha   90.00
_cell.angle_beta   90.00
_cell.angle_gamma   90.00
#
_symmetry.space_group_name_H-M   'P 1'
#
loop_
_entity.id
_entity.type
_entity.pdbx_description
1 polymer ?
#
loop_
_entity_poly.entity_id
_entity_poly.type
_entity_poly.pdbx_seq_one_letter_code
_entity_poly.pdbx_strand_id
1 'polypeptide(L)'
;MSTSPSTIVVGVVVPGDGRGRELGFPTANLALDGSDLPADGIYAAWTRIDDEPEAWPASVSVGTNPTFAGDRERRVEVYLHDVNLDLYGRTLAVTLVARLRPTLHFEGVDALVSQSADDVRRCRRLLAGRGPAGVA
;
A
#
# COMPACT_ATOMS: atom_id res chain seq x y z
N MET A 1 13.87 21.91 -5.81
CA MET A 1 12.74 20.95 -5.85
C MET A 1 12.23 20.81 -4.44
N SER A 2 11.03 21.32 -4.14
CA SER A 2 10.43 21.19 -2.81
C SER A 2 9.87 19.77 -2.70
N THR A 3 10.54 18.90 -1.94
CA THR A 3 9.96 17.63 -1.52
C THR A 3 8.97 17.93 -0.42
N SER A 4 7.67 17.87 -0.73
CA SER A 4 6.64 17.80 0.32
C SER A 4 7.00 16.65 1.27
N PRO A 5 6.78 16.79 2.59
CA PRO A 5 7.08 15.73 3.53
C PRO A 5 6.31 14.46 3.13
N SER A 6 7.04 13.35 3.00
CA SER A 6 6.45 12.04 2.74
C SER A 6 5.88 11.46 4.03
N THR A 7 4.64 11.00 3.99
CA THR A 7 4.01 10.31 5.12
C THR A 7 4.61 8.91 5.26
N ILE A 8 5.03 8.56 6.47
CA ILE A 8 5.51 7.22 6.80
C ILE A 8 4.43 6.54 7.65
N VAL A 9 4.05 5.33 7.25
CA VAL A 9 3.12 4.46 7.97
C VAL A 9 3.88 3.24 8.42
N VAL A 10 3.81 2.91 9.71
CA VAL A 10 4.45 1.73 10.29
C VAL A 10 3.37 0.84 10.87
N GLY A 11 3.46 -0.46 10.60
CA GLY A 11 2.51 -1.43 11.14
C GLY A 11 2.97 -2.86 11.00
N VAL A 12 2.39 -3.74 11.81
CA VAL A 12 2.62 -5.19 11.76
C VAL A 12 1.67 -5.80 10.74
N VAL A 13 2.18 -6.72 9.92
CA VAL A 13 1.35 -7.43 8.95
C VAL A 13 0.48 -8.46 9.66
N VAL A 14 -0.83 -8.33 9.46
CA VAL A 14 -1.86 -9.20 10.04
C VAL A 14 -2.68 -9.89 8.96
N PRO A 15 -3.36 -11.01 9.29
CA PRO A 15 -4.34 -11.63 8.38
C PRO A 15 -5.40 -10.63 7.93
N GLY A 16 -5.65 -10.59 6.61
CA GLY A 16 -6.78 -9.89 6.01
C GLY A 16 -7.76 -10.86 5.35
N ASP A 17 -8.65 -10.33 4.50
CA ASP A 17 -9.70 -11.11 3.85
C ASP A 17 -9.17 -12.02 2.71
N GLY A 18 -7.87 -12.00 2.42
CA GLY A 18 -7.20 -12.89 1.45
C GLY A 18 -7.54 -12.67 -0.02
N ARG A 19 -8.53 -11.80 -0.33
CA ARG A 19 -9.09 -11.62 -1.68
C ARG A 19 -8.07 -11.17 -2.73
N GLY A 20 -7.09 -10.33 -2.35
CA GLY A 20 -6.06 -9.87 -3.27
C GLY A 20 -5.25 -11.01 -3.89
N ARG A 21 -4.99 -12.07 -3.12
CA ARG A 21 -4.22 -13.24 -3.59
C ARG A 21 -4.94 -13.97 -4.72
N GLU A 22 -6.26 -14.12 -4.63
CA GLU A 22 -7.08 -14.75 -5.68
C GLU A 22 -7.08 -13.95 -6.98
N LEU A 23 -6.84 -12.63 -6.88
CA LEU A 23 -6.82 -11.69 -8.00
C LEU A 23 -5.42 -11.48 -8.60
N GLY A 24 -4.39 -12.15 -8.08
CA GLY A 24 -2.99 -11.97 -8.52
C GLY A 24 -2.27 -10.77 -7.88
N PHE A 25 -2.88 -10.14 -6.87
CA PHE A 25 -2.33 -8.99 -6.12
C PHE A 25 -2.33 -9.27 -4.62
N PRO A 26 -1.49 -10.20 -4.10
CA PRO A 26 -1.42 -10.47 -2.66
C PRO A 26 -1.03 -9.22 -1.86
N THR A 27 -1.96 -8.72 -1.04
CA THR A 27 -1.73 -7.54 -0.18
C THR A 27 -1.42 -7.93 1.26
N ALA A 28 -0.46 -7.24 1.87
CA ALA A 28 -0.21 -7.26 3.30
C ALA A 28 -1.11 -6.22 3.99
N ASN A 29 -1.94 -6.66 4.95
CA ASN A 29 -2.78 -5.77 5.74
C ASN A 29 -2.00 -5.31 6.97
N LEU A 30 -1.94 -4.00 7.24
CA LEU A 30 -1.23 -3.47 8.39
C LEU A 30 -2.20 -3.23 9.56
N ALA A 31 -1.86 -3.79 10.73
CA ALA A 31 -2.37 -3.30 12.00
C ALA A 31 -1.59 -2.03 12.37
N LEU A 32 -2.30 -0.93 12.60
CA LEU A 32 -1.74 0.39 12.82
C LEU A 32 -1.99 0.86 14.25
N ASP A 33 -0.94 1.32 14.92
CA ASP A 33 -1.06 1.97 16.23
C ASP A 33 -1.12 3.50 16.05
N GLY A 34 -2.31 4.04 15.78
CA GLY A 34 -2.56 5.49 15.84
C GLY A 34 -1.88 6.35 14.77
N SER A 35 -1.77 5.86 13.53
CA SER A 35 -1.16 6.61 12.42
C SER A 35 -2.12 7.63 11.77
N ASP A 36 -1.65 8.86 11.59
CA ASP A 36 -2.33 9.86 10.74
C ASP A 36 -2.21 9.47 9.27
N LEU A 37 -3.28 8.90 8.73
CA LEU A 37 -3.34 8.45 7.34
C LEU A 37 -3.79 9.58 6.40
N PRO A 38 -3.20 9.70 5.19
CA PRO A 38 -3.61 10.69 4.19
C PRO A 38 -5.00 10.36 3.65
N ALA A 39 -5.55 11.11 2.68
CA ALA A 39 -6.88 10.82 2.12
C ALA A 39 -7.01 9.39 1.55
N ASP A 40 -8.22 8.82 1.52
CA ASP A 40 -8.46 7.50 0.92
C ASP A 40 -8.01 7.47 -0.56
N GLY A 41 -7.37 6.37 -0.97
CA GLY A 41 -6.92 6.17 -2.34
C GLY A 41 -5.75 5.21 -2.47
N ILE A 42 -5.23 5.14 -3.70
CA ILE A 42 -4.07 4.32 -4.06
C ILE A 42 -2.84 5.21 -4.15
N TYR A 43 -1.74 4.74 -3.56
CA TYR A 43 -0.48 5.45 -3.44
C TYR A 43 0.66 4.64 -4.04
N ALA A 44 1.63 5.33 -4.63
CA ALA A 44 2.96 4.79 -4.89
C ALA A 44 3.80 4.94 -3.63
N ALA A 45 4.51 3.89 -3.24
CA ALA A 45 5.27 3.85 -2.00
C ALA A 45 6.58 3.07 -2.12
N TRP A 46 7.50 3.38 -1.21
CA TRP A 46 8.63 2.52 -0.88
C TRP A 46 8.37 1.85 0.46
N THR A 47 8.64 0.55 0.55
CA THR A 47 8.39 -0.24 1.76
C THR A 47 9.65 -0.95 2.23
N ARG A 48 10.02 -0.78 3.49
CA ARG A 48 11.02 -1.62 4.17
C ARG A 48 10.34 -2.69 5.01
N ILE A 49 11.03 -3.82 5.18
CA ILE A 49 10.57 -4.97 5.96
C ILE A 49 11.51 -5.10 7.15
N ASP A 50 10.97 -5.01 8.37
CA ASP A 50 11.72 -4.88 9.62
C ASP A 50 12.88 -3.87 9.49
N ASP A 51 14.08 -4.26 9.92
CA ASP A 51 15.32 -3.48 9.85
C ASP A 51 16.14 -3.78 8.58
N GLU A 52 15.55 -4.39 7.55
CA GLU A 52 16.26 -4.69 6.31
C GLU A 52 16.62 -3.38 5.57
N PRO A 53 17.85 -3.28 5.02
CA PRO A 53 18.30 -2.07 4.34
C PRO A 53 17.61 -1.85 2.99
N GLU A 54 17.07 -2.92 2.41
CA GLU A 54 16.41 -2.89 1.11
C GLU A 54 14.99 -2.31 1.21
N ALA A 55 14.66 -1.44 0.26
CA ALA A 55 13.33 -0.88 0.11
C ALA A 55 12.70 -1.37 -1.18
N TRP A 56 11.47 -1.86 -1.07
CA TRP A 56 10.71 -2.48 -2.14
C TRP A 56 9.69 -1.49 -2.70
N PRO A 57 9.51 -1.42 -4.04
CA PRO A 57 8.45 -0.62 -4.61
C PRO A 57 7.09 -1.26 -4.31
N ALA A 58 6.12 -0.43 -3.93
CA ALA A 58 4.80 -0.91 -3.52
C ALA A 58 3.67 -0.02 -4.04
N SER A 59 2.53 -0.64 -4.30
CA SER A 59 1.24 0.04 -4.44
C SER A 59 0.49 -0.11 -3.13
N VAL A 60 0.00 0.99 -2.57
CA VAL A 60 -0.64 0.99 -1.25
C VAL A 60 -2.06 1.50 -1.36
N SER A 61 -3.03 0.71 -0.88
CA SER A 61 -4.40 1.16 -0.70
C SER A 61 -4.56 1.69 0.72
N VAL A 62 -5.06 2.92 0.84
CA VAL A 62 -5.50 3.50 2.11
C VAL A 62 -6.99 3.72 1.99
N GLY A 63 -7.78 3.10 2.86
CA GLY A 63 -9.24 3.13 2.73
C GLY A 63 -9.99 2.75 3.99
N THR A 64 -11.29 3.00 4.01
CA THR A 64 -12.17 2.58 5.10
C THR A 64 -12.86 1.26 4.74
N ASN A 65 -12.93 0.28 5.66
CA ASN A 65 -13.82 -0.87 5.48
C ASN A 65 -15.27 -0.45 5.85
N PRO A 66 -16.23 -0.42 4.91
CA PRO A 66 -17.60 -0.02 5.21
C PRO A 66 -18.40 -1.06 6.01
N THR A 67 -17.85 -2.25 6.26
CA THR A 67 -18.60 -3.42 6.77
C THR A 67 -18.66 -3.49 8.30
N PHE A 68 -17.78 -2.80 9.02
CA PHE A 68 -17.79 -2.80 10.49
C PHE A 68 -18.54 -1.56 11.01
N ALA A 69 -19.73 -1.77 11.55
CA ALA A 69 -20.52 -0.75 12.22
C ALA A 69 -19.96 -0.54 13.64
N GLY A 70 -19.10 0.47 13.80
CA GLY A 70 -18.47 0.83 15.07
C GLY A 70 -16.98 1.05 14.86
N ASP A 71 -16.59 2.32 14.80
CA ASP A 71 -15.29 2.85 14.37
C ASP A 71 -14.86 2.45 12.95
N ARG A 72 -14.82 3.47 12.07
CA ARG A 72 -14.34 3.38 10.69
C ARG A 72 -12.83 3.16 10.70
N GLU A 73 -12.39 1.97 11.08
CA GLU A 73 -10.97 1.65 11.10
C GLU A 73 -10.44 1.69 9.67
N ARG A 74 -9.57 2.66 9.41
CA ARG A 74 -8.94 2.83 8.13
C ARG A 74 -7.86 1.76 7.98
N ARG A 75 -7.92 1.02 6.88
CA ARG A 75 -6.98 -0.04 6.53
C ARG A 75 -5.90 0.49 5.62
N VAL A 76 -4.71 -0.08 5.79
CA VAL A 76 -3.59 0.07 4.87
C VAL A 76 -3.24 -1.31 4.33
N GLU A 77 -3.36 -1.45 3.02
CA GLU A 77 -3.03 -2.68 2.29
C GLU A 77 -1.86 -2.42 1.35
N VAL A 78 -0.79 -3.18 1.53
CA VAL A 78 0.48 -3.02 0.80
C VAL A 78 0.63 -4.15 -0.19
N TYR A 79 0.68 -3.84 -1.48
CA TYR A 79 1.11 -4.76 -2.53
C TYR A 79 2.57 -4.46 -2.89
N LEU A 80 3.49 -5.29 -2.41
CA LEU A 80 4.89 -5.23 -2.85
C LEU A 80 5.00 -5.77 -4.27
N HIS A 81 5.73 -5.07 -5.13
CA HIS A 81 5.86 -5.48 -6.54
C HIS A 81 6.91 -6.56 -6.70
N ASP A 82 6.64 -7.52 -7.59
CA ASP A 82 7.60 -8.54 -8.05
C ASP A 82 8.21 -9.41 -6.95
N VAL A 83 7.57 -9.47 -5.77
CA VAL A 83 7.99 -10.32 -4.66
C VAL A 83 6.89 -11.27 -4.24
N ASN A 84 7.33 -12.42 -3.74
CA ASN A 84 6.49 -13.44 -3.14
C ASN A 84 7.11 -13.83 -1.80
N LEU A 85 6.85 -13.00 -0.78
CA LEU A 85 7.36 -13.18 0.58
C LEU A 85 6.20 -13.46 1.52
N ASP A 86 6.42 -14.34 2.50
CA ASP A 86 5.53 -14.42 3.65
C ASP A 86 5.87 -13.27 4.60
N LEU A 87 4.93 -12.34 4.73
CA LEU A 87 5.11 -11.12 5.51
C LEU A 87 4.39 -11.17 6.85
N TYR A 88 3.63 -12.22 7.17
CA TYR A 88 2.84 -12.26 8.41
C TYR A 88 3.72 -12.10 9.65
N GLY A 89 3.31 -11.20 10.55
CA GLY A 89 4.04 -10.88 11.77
C GLY A 89 5.29 -10.00 11.57
N ARG A 90 5.67 -9.70 10.32
CA ARG A 90 6.75 -8.74 10.02
C ARG A 90 6.25 -7.30 10.20
N THR A 91 7.15 -6.39 10.52
CA THR A 91 6.85 -4.95 10.58
C THR A 91 7.16 -4.32 9.23
N LEU A 92 6.24 -3.55 8.66
CA LEU A 92 6.50 -2.78 7.44
C LEU A 92 6.61 -1.29 7.77
N ALA A 93 7.65 -0.64 7.25
CA ALA A 93 7.75 0.82 7.21
C ALA A 93 7.49 1.30 5.78
N VAL A 94 6.35 1.97 5.58
CA VAL A 94 5.82 2.34 4.26
C VAL A 94 5.89 3.84 4.09
N THR A 95 6.74 4.30 3.19
CA THR A 95 6.82 5.72 2.81
C THR A 95 5.95 5.99 1.59
N LEU A 96 4.86 6.73 1.82
CA LEU A 96 3.92 7.15 0.77
C LEU A 96 4.53 8.30 -0.04
N VAL A 97 4.82 8.04 -1.31
CA VAL A 97 5.50 8.99 -2.21
C VAL A 97 4.51 9.89 -2.92
N ALA A 98 3.42 9.33 -3.46
CA ALA A 98 2.42 10.08 -4.19
C ALA A 98 1.08 9.34 -4.27
N ARG A 99 -0.04 10.07 -4.15
CA ARG A 99 -1.38 9.55 -4.46
C ARG A 99 -1.55 9.39 -5.96
N LEU A 100 -1.82 8.18 -6.41
CA LEU A 100 -2.09 7.87 -7.81
C LEU A 100 -3.54 8.23 -8.18
N ARG A 101 -4.50 7.83 -7.33
CA ARG A 101 -5.93 8.05 -7.56
C ARG A 101 -6.76 7.92 -6.27
N PRO A 102 -7.99 8.44 -6.24
CA PRO A 102 -8.98 8.06 -5.23
C PRO A 102 -9.35 6.57 -5.29
N THR A 103 -9.98 6.10 -4.22
CA THR A 103 -10.68 4.81 -4.20
C THR A 103 -11.80 4.82 -5.23
N LEU A 104 -11.93 3.74 -5.99
CA LEU A 104 -12.94 3.56 -7.02
C LEU A 104 -13.82 2.37 -6.66
N HIS A 105 -15.08 2.43 -7.08
CA HIS A 105 -15.99 1.30 -7.06
C HIS A 105 -15.94 0.59 -8.42
N PHE A 106 -16.01 -0.74 -8.43
CA PHE A 106 -15.98 -1.54 -9.65
C PHE A 106 -17.20 -2.45 -9.70
N GLU A 107 -17.83 -2.52 -10.87
CA GLU A 107 -19.00 -3.38 -11.11
C GLU A 107 -18.61 -4.86 -11.34
N GLY A 108 -17.31 -5.19 -11.34
CA GLY A 108 -16.84 -6.55 -11.57
C GLY A 108 -15.34 -6.73 -11.32
N VAL A 109 -14.93 -7.99 -11.22
CA VAL A 109 -13.54 -8.40 -10.93
C VAL A 109 -12.58 -7.98 -12.03
N ASP A 110 -12.96 -8.12 -13.31
CA ASP A 110 -12.09 -7.78 -14.43
C ASP A 110 -11.70 -6.30 -14.45
N ALA A 111 -12.67 -5.42 -14.16
CA ALA A 111 -12.43 -3.98 -14.07
C ALA A 111 -11.47 -3.64 -12.91
N LEU A 112 -11.62 -4.31 -11.76
CA LEU A 112 -10.72 -4.18 -10.61
C LEU A 112 -9.30 -4.66 -10.94
N VAL A 113 -9.16 -5.82 -11.61
CA VAL A 113 -7.87 -6.39 -12.01
C VAL A 113 -7.16 -5.47 -13.02
N SER A 114 -7.89 -5.00 -14.03
CA SER A 114 -7.34 -4.08 -15.03
C SER A 114 -6.85 -2.78 -14.36
N GLN A 115 -7.65 -2.19 -13.48
CA GLN A 115 -7.25 -0.95 -12.79
C GLN A 115 -6.06 -1.18 -11.85
N SER A 116 -6.02 -2.31 -11.14
CA SER A 116 -4.89 -2.66 -10.27
C SER A 116 -3.59 -2.81 -11.07
N ALA A 117 -3.65 -3.44 -12.24
CA ALA A 117 -2.49 -3.55 -13.14
C ALA A 117 -2.02 -2.18 -13.63
N ASP A 118 -2.95 -1.28 -13.96
CA ASP A 118 -2.66 0.10 -14.36
C ASP A 118 -1.98 0.89 -13.24
N ASP A 119 -2.47 0.73 -12.01
CA ASP A 119 -1.92 1.36 -10.82
C ASP A 119 -0.48 0.91 -10.56
N VAL A 120 -0.19 -0.40 -10.67
CA VAL A 120 1.18 -0.94 -10.57
C VAL A 120 2.08 -0.34 -11.66
N ARG A 121 1.62 -0.30 -12.92
CA ARG A 121 2.40 0.30 -14.01
C ARG A 121 2.68 1.79 -13.77
N ARG A 122 1.72 2.54 -13.24
CA ARG A 122 1.88 3.96 -12.93
C ARG A 122 2.82 4.17 -11.74
N CYS A 123 2.70 3.34 -10.70
CA CYS A 123 3.57 3.35 -9.54
C CYS A 123 5.03 3.15 -9.96
N ARG A 124 5.33 2.10 -10.74
CA ARG A 124 6.68 1.83 -11.27
C ARG A 124 7.27 3.01 -12.03
N ARG A 125 6.51 3.61 -12.95
CA ARG A 125 6.97 4.79 -13.71
C ARG A 125 7.30 5.97 -12.80
N LEU A 126 6.51 6.17 -11.75
CA LEU A 126 6.71 7.27 -10.80
C LEU A 126 7.95 7.03 -9.93
N LEU A 127 8.15 5.81 -9.45
CA LEU A 127 9.26 5.45 -8.57
C LEU A 127 10.59 5.30 -9.32
N ALA A 128 10.59 4.96 -10.61
CA ALA A 128 11.82 4.87 -11.40
C ALA A 128 12.64 6.18 -11.42
N GLY A 129 11.97 7.34 -11.31
CA GLY A 129 12.63 8.65 -11.19
C GLY A 129 12.91 9.10 -9.74
N ARG A 130 12.58 8.25 -8.75
CA ARG A 130 12.64 8.55 -7.32
C ARG A 130 13.16 7.32 -6.59
N GLY A 131 14.48 7.16 -6.55
CA GLY A 131 15.10 6.08 -5.77
C GLY A 131 14.66 6.12 -4.30
N PRO A 132 14.90 5.05 -3.52
CA PRO A 132 14.50 4.98 -2.11
C PRO A 132 15.24 5.99 -1.21
N ALA A 133 16.06 6.89 -1.75
CA ALA A 133 16.74 7.93 -0.98
C ALA A 133 15.70 8.88 -0.35
N GLY A 134 15.56 8.82 0.98
CA GLY A 134 14.60 9.61 1.75
C GLY A 134 13.57 8.81 2.53
N VAL A 135 13.55 7.47 2.40
CA VAL A 135 12.92 6.60 3.40
C VAL A 135 13.84 6.67 4.63
N ALA A 136 13.55 7.54 5.59
CA ALA A 136 14.25 7.56 6.88
C ALA A 136 13.56 6.54 7.78
#